data_AF-A0A561VYT3-F1
#
_entry.id   AF-A0A561VYT3-F1
#
_cell.length_a   1.000
_cell.length_b   1.000
_cell.length_c   1.000
_cell.angle_alpha   90.00
_cell.angle_beta   90.00
_cell.angle_gamma   90.00
#
_symmetry.space_group_name_H-M   'P 1'
#
loop_
_entity.id
_entity.type
_entity.pdbx_description
1 polymer ?
#
loop_
_entity_poly.entity_id
_entity_poly.type
_entity_poly.pdbx_seq_one_letter_code
_entity_poly.pdbx_strand_id
1 'polypeptide(L)'
;MQGQASTTVEVESVRDSATAEAAAPRADQESGLTVVAASQQAGPGAVLAGFGLIAAGAVAAWAIWRSGISAAKIQPEDSTAVFLTLLVFAAAVERILEPFSRWLPGRAAEAALARAVAEVDARTDGPTEADREAVATATATVARAKANRTVVAWGLASGLATVASSAGGFYILHAVAGGDWNGVAIWIDAIVTGVMVGSGTKPLHDLINRVQNGPPSAA
;
A
#
# COMPACT_ATOMS: atom_id res chain seq x y z
N MET A 1 -69.04 38.36 22.76
CA MET A 1 -70.33 37.70 23.05
C MET A 1 -70.33 36.37 22.31
N GLN A 2 -70.65 35.28 23.03
CA GLN A 2 -71.34 34.03 22.58
C GLN A 2 -70.95 33.46 21.20
N GLY A 3 -70.59 32.19 21.02
CA GLY A 3 -70.72 30.98 21.84
C GLY A 3 -70.81 29.76 20.91
N GLN A 4 -70.52 28.57 21.47
CA GLN A 4 -70.94 27.22 21.03
C GLN A 4 -70.45 26.69 19.67
N ALA A 5 -70.39 25.39 19.38
CA ALA A 5 -70.11 24.13 20.08
C ALA A 5 -70.31 23.03 19.01
N SER A 6 -69.44 22.00 19.00
CA SER A 6 -69.63 20.64 18.45
C SER A 6 -69.88 20.49 16.93
N THR A 7 -69.28 19.54 16.21
CA THR A 7 -69.54 18.09 16.35
C THR A 7 -68.40 17.26 15.76
N THR A 8 -68.04 16.24 16.53
CA THR A 8 -67.17 15.08 16.29
C THR A 8 -67.61 14.24 15.09
N VAL A 9 -66.67 13.77 14.26
CA VAL A 9 -66.75 12.43 13.65
C VAL A 9 -65.41 11.75 13.84
N GLU A 10 -65.40 10.91 14.86
CA GLU A 10 -64.41 9.90 15.17
C GLU A 10 -64.75 8.68 14.30
N VAL A 11 -63.81 8.24 13.46
CA VAL A 11 -63.85 6.89 12.87
C VAL A 11 -62.68 6.13 13.46
N GLU A 12 -62.94 5.56 14.63
CA GLU A 12 -62.17 4.50 15.24
C GLU A 12 -62.43 3.20 14.44
N SER A 13 -61.40 2.70 13.75
CA SER A 13 -61.38 1.31 13.26
C SER A 13 -60.26 0.58 13.99
N VAL A 14 -60.68 -0.17 14.99
CA VAL A 14 -59.91 -1.05 15.87
C VAL A 14 -59.38 -2.28 15.13
N ARG A 15 -58.05 -2.50 15.27
CA ARG A 15 -57.25 -3.74 15.41
C ARG A 15 -57.50 -4.94 14.46
N ASP A 16 -56.44 -5.46 13.83
CA ASP A 16 -55.60 -6.52 14.45
C ASP A 16 -54.33 -6.90 13.64
N SER A 17 -53.21 -6.99 14.37
CA SER A 17 -52.08 -7.94 14.28
C SER A 17 -51.41 -8.36 12.95
N ALA A 18 -50.15 -7.95 12.75
CA ALA A 18 -48.98 -8.85 12.55
C ALA A 18 -47.68 -8.07 12.19
N THR A 19 -46.71 -8.11 13.11
CA THR A 19 -45.24 -8.20 12.90
C THR A 19 -44.67 -7.81 11.52
N ALA A 20 -43.96 -6.68 11.47
CA ALA A 20 -42.78 -6.49 10.63
C ALA A 20 -41.93 -5.35 11.19
N GLU A 21 -41.06 -5.71 12.13
CA GLU A 21 -39.87 -4.95 12.51
C GLU A 21 -38.98 -4.81 11.26
N ALA A 22 -39.20 -3.74 10.50
CA ALA A 22 -38.37 -3.41 9.33
C ALA A 22 -37.13 -2.67 9.83
N ALA A 23 -36.04 -3.43 9.89
CA ALA A 23 -34.69 -3.03 10.23
C ALA A 23 -34.28 -1.68 9.63
N ALA A 24 -33.97 -0.72 10.51
CA ALA A 24 -33.12 0.40 10.16
C ALA A 24 -31.72 -0.13 9.74
N PRO A 25 -31.07 0.50 8.74
CA PRO A 25 -29.72 0.13 8.36
C PRO A 25 -28.78 0.39 9.54
N ARG A 26 -28.10 -0.66 10.02
CA ARG A 26 -26.99 -0.57 10.97
C ARG A 26 -25.83 0.16 10.29
N ALA A 27 -25.84 1.49 10.37
CA ALA A 27 -24.64 2.28 10.22
C ALA A 27 -23.72 1.95 11.41
N ASP A 28 -22.51 1.49 11.10
CA ASP A 28 -21.30 1.67 11.88
C ASP A 28 -21.43 1.40 13.39
N GLN A 29 -21.62 0.13 13.75
CA GLN A 29 -21.12 -0.35 15.04
C GLN A 29 -19.59 -0.38 14.92
N GLU A 30 -18.95 0.71 15.35
CA GLU A 30 -17.56 0.71 15.76
C GLU A 30 -17.38 -0.40 16.82
N SER A 31 -16.96 -1.60 16.40
CA SER A 31 -16.47 -2.62 17.34
C SER A 31 -15.38 -1.95 18.19
N GLY A 32 -15.66 -1.81 19.48
CA GLY A 32 -14.96 -0.98 20.47
C GLY A 32 -13.53 -1.42 20.84
N LEU A 33 -12.70 -1.74 19.85
CA LEU A 33 -11.32 -2.15 19.98
C LEU A 33 -10.45 -1.43 18.93
N THR A 34 -10.47 -0.10 18.96
CA THR A 34 -9.49 0.71 18.23
C THR A 34 -8.13 0.65 18.94
N VAL A 35 -7.34 -0.38 18.64
CA VAL A 35 -5.93 -0.43 19.07
C VAL A 35 -5.10 0.36 18.05
N VAL A 36 -4.63 1.54 18.44
CA VAL A 36 -3.65 2.30 17.66
C VAL A 36 -2.34 1.53 17.68
N ALA A 37 -2.09 0.75 16.63
CA ALA A 37 -0.85 -0.01 16.51
C ALA A 37 0.33 0.94 16.33
N ALA A 38 1.24 0.99 17.31
CA ALA A 38 2.53 1.66 17.16
C ALA A 38 3.24 1.12 15.91
N SER A 39 3.87 2.01 15.14
CA SER A 39 4.59 1.63 13.92
C SER A 39 5.66 0.58 14.24
N GLN A 40 5.42 -0.67 13.83
CA GLN A 40 6.37 -1.76 14.01
C GLN A 40 7.49 -1.65 12.98
N GLN A 41 8.74 -1.76 13.43
CA GLN A 41 9.88 -1.86 12.52
C GLN A 41 9.84 -3.19 11.77
N ALA A 42 10.37 -3.19 10.55
CA ALA A 42 10.57 -4.42 9.79
C ALA A 42 11.55 -5.33 10.54
N GLY A 43 11.29 -6.63 10.51
CA GLY A 43 12.20 -7.62 11.08
C GLY A 43 13.52 -7.69 10.30
N PRO A 44 14.63 -8.10 10.96
CA PRO A 44 15.95 -8.14 10.33
C PRO A 44 15.99 -9.03 9.09
N GLY A 45 15.22 -10.13 9.06
CA GLY A 45 15.11 -10.99 7.88
C GLY A 45 14.51 -10.29 6.66
N ALA A 46 13.52 -9.40 6.85
CA ALA A 46 12.94 -8.64 5.75
C ALA A 46 13.91 -7.57 5.23
N VAL A 47 14.69 -6.95 6.11
CA VAL A 47 15.77 -6.03 5.76
C VAL A 47 16.84 -6.74 4.94
N LEU A 48 17.33 -7.89 5.42
CA LEU A 48 18.29 -8.72 4.69
C LEU A 48 17.76 -9.16 3.32
N ALA A 49 16.49 -9.58 3.24
CA ALA A 49 15.86 -9.93 1.98
C ALA A 49 15.79 -8.72 1.02
N GLY A 50 15.37 -7.55 1.51
CA GLY A 50 15.29 -6.32 0.70
C GLY A 50 16.65 -5.92 0.12
N PHE A 51 17.70 -5.86 0.95
CA PHE A 51 19.06 -5.58 0.48
C PHE A 51 19.64 -6.70 -0.39
N GLY A 52 19.30 -7.95 -0.10
CA GLY A 52 19.69 -9.10 -0.92
C GLY A 52 19.12 -9.02 -2.34
N LEU A 53 17.88 -8.57 -2.50
CA LEU A 53 17.25 -8.35 -3.81
C LEU A 53 17.92 -7.21 -4.59
N ILE A 54 18.32 -6.13 -3.91
CA ILE A 54 19.10 -5.04 -4.52
C ILE A 54 20.46 -5.56 -4.97
N ALA A 55 21.17 -6.32 -4.12
CA ALA A 55 22.46 -6.90 -4.46
C ALA A 55 22.36 -7.85 -5.66
N ALA A 56 21.31 -8.69 -5.72
CA ALA A 56 21.05 -9.56 -6.86
C ALA A 56 20.80 -8.75 -8.15
N GLY A 57 20.01 -7.68 -8.08
CA GLY A 57 19.80 -6.77 -9.21
C GLY A 57 21.09 -6.08 -9.67
N ALA A 58 21.94 -5.65 -8.73
CA ALA A 58 23.24 -5.05 -9.03
C ALA A 58 24.18 -6.03 -9.74
N VAL A 59 24.25 -7.29 -9.29
CA VAL A 59 25.04 -8.34 -9.95
C VAL A 59 24.52 -8.61 -11.37
N ALA A 60 23.21 -8.69 -11.55
CA ALA A 60 22.61 -8.86 -12.88
C ALA A 60 22.88 -7.66 -13.80
N ALA A 61 22.75 -6.43 -13.29
CA ALA A 61 23.07 -5.22 -14.04
C ALA A 61 24.55 -5.14 -14.44
N TRP A 62 25.46 -5.53 -13.55
CA TRP A 62 26.89 -5.65 -13.86
C TRP A 62 27.14 -6.70 -14.96
N ALA A 63 26.47 -7.86 -14.89
CA ALA A 63 26.60 -8.91 -15.89
C ALA A 63 26.10 -8.46 -17.28
N ILE A 64 24.98 -7.72 -17.34
CA ILE A 64 24.44 -7.11 -18.57
C ILE A 64 25.42 -6.09 -19.15
N TRP A 65 25.97 -5.21 -18.31
CA TRP A 65 26.97 -4.26 -18.75
C TRP A 65 28.23 -4.95 -19.28
N ARG A 66 28.70 -5.99 -18.58
CA ARG A 66 29.90 -6.74 -18.93
C ARG A 66 29.75 -7.53 -20.23
N SER A 67 28.55 -8.01 -20.55
CA SER A 67 28.28 -8.75 -21.78
C SER A 67 28.17 -7.85 -23.03
N GLY A 68 28.08 -6.53 -22.86
CA GLY A 68 27.93 -5.58 -23.96
C GLY A 68 26.54 -5.56 -24.59
N ILE A 69 25.54 -6.16 -23.92
CA ILE A 69 24.14 -6.25 -24.41
C ILE A 69 23.32 -5.01 -24.02
N SER A 70 23.89 -4.08 -23.24
CA SER A 70 23.20 -2.85 -22.82
C SER A 70 22.78 -1.98 -24.01
N ALA A 71 21.53 -1.51 -24.01
CA ALA A 71 21.05 -0.56 -25.00
C ALA A 71 21.82 0.77 -24.96
N ALA A 72 21.70 1.55 -26.05
CA ALA A 72 22.25 2.90 -26.10
C ALA A 72 21.68 3.78 -24.97
N LYS A 73 22.49 4.70 -24.44
CA LYS A 73 22.07 5.59 -23.36
C LYS A 73 20.91 6.47 -23.81
N ILE A 74 19.82 6.47 -23.05
CA ILE A 74 18.70 7.39 -23.23
C ILE A 74 19.05 8.70 -22.52
N GLN A 75 19.15 9.79 -23.26
CA GLN A 75 19.48 11.12 -22.75
C GLN A 75 18.45 12.14 -23.24
N PRO A 76 17.40 12.42 -22.45
CA PRO A 76 16.48 13.51 -22.75
C PRO A 76 17.19 14.87 -22.74
N GLU A 77 16.79 15.77 -23.63
CA GLU A 77 17.45 17.08 -23.81
C GLU A 77 17.21 18.06 -22.65
N ASP A 78 16.08 17.91 -21.94
CA ASP A 78 15.71 18.76 -20.81
C ASP A 78 15.42 17.95 -19.54
N SER A 79 15.56 18.61 -18.38
CA SER A 79 15.37 17.97 -17.08
C SER A 79 13.92 17.54 -16.82
N THR A 80 12.92 18.21 -17.40
CA THR A 80 11.51 17.84 -17.25
C THR A 80 11.25 16.47 -17.90
N ALA A 81 11.80 16.23 -19.08
CA ALA A 81 11.71 14.95 -19.77
C ALA A 81 12.42 13.83 -18.98
N VAL A 82 13.53 14.13 -18.30
CA VAL A 82 14.20 13.17 -17.39
C VAL A 82 13.27 12.74 -16.26
N PHE A 83 12.62 13.68 -15.57
CA PHE A 83 11.70 13.36 -14.48
C PHE A 83 10.44 12.64 -14.96
N LEU A 84 9.88 13.02 -16.11
CA LEU A 84 8.74 12.32 -16.71
C LEU A 84 9.10 10.89 -17.09
N THR A 85 10.29 10.68 -17.67
CA THR A 85 10.79 9.34 -17.98
C THR A 85 10.96 8.51 -16.72
N LEU A 86 11.52 9.09 -15.66
CA LEU A 86 11.65 8.42 -14.36
C LEU A 86 10.29 8.02 -13.78
N LEU A 87 9.28 8.89 -13.87
CA LEU A 87 7.92 8.62 -13.40
C LEU A 87 7.27 7.48 -14.18
N VAL A 88 7.34 7.51 -15.51
CA VAL A 88 6.81 6.44 -16.38
C VAL A 88 7.55 5.14 -16.13
N PHE A 89 8.87 5.19 -15.95
CA PHE A 89 9.67 4.01 -15.64
C PHE A 89 9.28 3.40 -14.29
N ALA A 90 9.07 4.21 -13.26
CA ALA A 90 8.58 3.74 -11.96
C ALA A 90 7.18 3.11 -12.05
N ALA A 91 6.26 3.72 -12.80
CA ALA A 91 4.93 3.16 -13.02
C ALA A 91 4.99 1.83 -13.79
N ALA A 92 5.88 1.72 -14.79
CA ALA A 92 6.09 0.47 -15.53
C ALA A 92 6.63 -0.64 -14.62
N VAL A 93 7.60 -0.35 -13.76
CA VAL A 93 8.11 -1.29 -12.76
C VAL A 93 7.00 -1.73 -11.81
N GLU A 94 6.15 -0.81 -11.35
CA GLU A 94 4.98 -1.16 -10.51
C GLU A 94 4.06 -2.17 -11.21
N ARG A 95 3.71 -1.95 -12.48
CA ARG A 95 2.87 -2.89 -13.25
C ARG A 95 3.50 -4.27 -13.38
N ILE A 96 4.83 -4.35 -13.52
CA ILE A 96 5.54 -5.64 -13.57
C ILE A 96 5.48 -6.35 -12.21
N LEU A 97 5.46 -5.62 -11.10
CA LEU A 97 5.46 -6.19 -9.75
C LEU A 97 4.10 -6.64 -9.23
N GLU A 98 3.00 -6.12 -9.77
CA GLU A 98 1.63 -6.53 -9.41
C GLU A 98 1.42 -8.06 -9.33
N PRO A 99 1.77 -8.86 -10.34
CA PRO A 99 1.60 -10.32 -10.28
C PRO A 99 2.44 -10.99 -9.19
N PHE A 100 3.53 -10.36 -8.76
CA PHE A 100 4.42 -10.88 -7.71
C PHE A 100 3.94 -10.50 -6.31
N SER A 101 3.06 -9.51 -6.18
CA SER A 101 2.54 -9.03 -4.89
C SER A 101 1.84 -10.13 -4.07
N ARG A 102 1.30 -11.14 -4.75
CA ARG A 102 0.64 -12.31 -4.13
C ARG A 102 1.58 -13.19 -3.30
N TRP A 103 2.88 -13.14 -3.58
CA TRP A 103 3.92 -13.90 -2.89
C TRP A 103 4.56 -13.13 -1.73
N LEU A 104 4.15 -11.88 -1.50
CA LEU A 104 4.65 -11.08 -0.39
C LEU A 104 4.05 -11.51 0.96
N PRO A 105 4.80 -11.37 2.06
CA PRO A 105 4.34 -11.72 3.41
C PRO A 105 3.14 -10.87 3.86
N GLY A 106 2.28 -11.43 4.72
CA GLY A 106 1.18 -10.70 5.35
C GLY A 106 -0.17 -11.40 5.38
N ARG A 107 -0.48 -12.22 4.37
CA ARG A 107 -1.81 -12.85 4.25
C ARG A 107 -2.20 -13.73 5.43
N ALA A 108 -1.27 -14.55 5.92
CA ALA A 108 -1.51 -15.41 7.08
C ALA A 108 -1.76 -14.59 8.36
N ALA A 109 -1.05 -13.47 8.53
CA ALA A 109 -1.23 -12.58 9.68
C ALA A 109 -2.58 -11.85 9.62
N GLU A 110 -2.98 -11.36 8.44
CA GLU A 110 -4.29 -10.74 8.22
C GLU A 110 -5.43 -11.73 8.49
N ALA A 111 -5.30 -12.97 8.00
CA ALA A 111 -6.27 -14.03 8.26
C ALA A 111 -6.31 -14.45 9.75
N ALA A 112 -5.19 -14.34 10.48
CA ALA A 112 -5.15 -14.60 11.92
C ALA A 112 -5.84 -13.46 12.71
N LEU A 113 -5.60 -12.20 12.33
CA LEU A 113 -6.29 -11.05 12.92
C LEU A 113 -7.79 -11.10 12.68
N ALA A 114 -8.22 -11.39 11.45
CA ALA A 114 -9.63 -11.50 11.11
C ALA A 114 -10.33 -12.60 11.94
N ARG A 115 -9.65 -13.73 12.17
CA ARG A 115 -10.15 -14.79 13.05
C ARG A 115 -10.25 -14.35 14.51
N ALA A 116 -9.23 -13.66 15.03
CA ALA A 116 -9.24 -13.17 16.40
C ALA A 116 -10.39 -12.16 16.62
N VAL A 117 -10.59 -11.21 15.71
CA VAL A 117 -11.69 -10.24 15.79
C VAL A 117 -13.05 -10.94 15.73
N ALA A 118 -13.24 -11.86 14.78
CA ALA A 118 -14.49 -12.61 14.64
C ALA A 118 -14.82 -13.45 15.90
N GLU A 119 -13.81 -14.00 16.57
CA GLU A 119 -14.00 -14.73 17.81
C GLU A 119 -14.46 -13.82 18.96
N VAL A 120 -13.92 -12.60 19.05
CA VAL A 120 -14.36 -11.60 20.04
C VAL A 120 -15.78 -11.11 19.77
N ASP A 121 -16.09 -10.82 18.50
CA ASP A 121 -17.42 -10.34 18.10
C ASP A 121 -18.50 -11.42 18.29
N ALA A 122 -18.14 -12.71 18.19
CA ALA A 122 -19.07 -13.82 18.40
C ALA A 122 -19.42 -14.08 19.88
N ARG A 123 -18.76 -13.42 20.84
CA ARG A 123 -19.03 -13.63 22.27
C ARG A 123 -20.23 -12.83 22.75
N THR A 124 -21.12 -13.54 23.43
CA THR A 124 -22.31 -12.96 24.08
C THR A 124 -21.99 -12.26 25.40
N ASP A 125 -20.92 -12.68 26.08
CA ASP A 125 -20.57 -12.20 27.42
C ASP A 125 -19.67 -10.94 27.40
N GLY A 126 -19.38 -10.43 26.20
CA GLY A 126 -18.49 -9.30 25.96
C GLY A 126 -16.99 -9.66 25.91
N PRO A 127 -16.12 -8.72 25.50
CA PRO A 127 -14.68 -8.97 25.34
C PRO A 127 -13.97 -9.13 26.69
N THR A 128 -13.27 -10.24 26.89
CA THR A 128 -12.40 -10.46 28.05
C THR A 128 -11.06 -9.72 27.91
N GLU A 129 -10.27 -9.61 28.98
CA GLU A 129 -8.91 -9.06 28.86
C GLU A 129 -8.00 -9.90 27.95
N ALA A 130 -8.12 -11.23 28.02
CA ALA A 130 -7.39 -12.14 27.16
C ALA A 130 -7.73 -11.93 25.67
N ASP A 131 -8.99 -11.60 25.36
CA ASP A 131 -9.43 -11.28 24.00
C ASP A 131 -8.80 -9.99 23.48
N ARG A 132 -8.74 -8.96 24.34
CA ARG A 132 -8.08 -7.70 24.00
C ARG A 132 -6.59 -7.89 23.76
N GLU A 133 -5.93 -8.72 24.57
CA GLU A 133 -4.51 -9.07 24.39
C GLU A 133 -4.27 -9.87 23.09
N ALA A 134 -5.14 -10.83 22.78
CA ALA A 134 -5.07 -11.61 21.54
C ALA A 134 -5.22 -10.73 20.30
N VAL A 135 -6.22 -9.83 20.28
CA VAL A 135 -6.44 -8.87 19.20
C VAL A 135 -5.27 -7.89 19.09
N ALA A 136 -4.74 -7.38 20.21
CA ALA A 136 -3.57 -6.51 20.20
C ALA A 136 -2.33 -7.20 19.62
N THR A 137 -2.08 -8.45 19.99
CA THR A 137 -0.95 -9.25 19.49
C THR A 137 -1.08 -9.55 18.00
N ALA A 138 -2.28 -9.92 17.55
CA ALA A 138 -2.56 -10.15 16.14
C ALA A 138 -2.40 -8.87 15.32
N THR A 139 -2.85 -7.73 15.86
CA THR A 139 -2.69 -6.41 15.24
C THR A 139 -1.22 -6.03 15.09
N ALA A 140 -0.40 -6.25 16.14
CA ALA A 140 1.04 -6.01 16.08
C ALA A 140 1.74 -6.91 15.05
N THR A 141 1.28 -8.15 14.90
CA THR A 141 1.81 -9.10 13.91
C THR A 141 1.47 -8.65 12.49
N VAL A 142 0.25 -8.18 12.22
CA VAL A 142 -0.14 -7.59 10.93
C VAL A 142 0.69 -6.34 10.64
N ALA A 143 0.87 -5.45 11.62
CA ALA A 143 1.69 -4.24 11.45
C ALA A 143 3.13 -4.58 11.05
N ARG A 144 3.76 -5.55 11.73
CA ARG A 144 5.09 -6.04 11.38
C ARG A 144 5.13 -6.69 10.00
N ALA A 145 4.12 -7.49 9.65
CA ALA A 145 4.05 -8.12 8.34
C ALA A 145 3.92 -7.11 7.20
N LYS A 146 3.15 -6.03 7.40
CA LYS A 146 3.06 -4.89 6.46
C LYS A 146 4.41 -4.18 6.32
N ALA A 147 5.13 -3.95 7.43
CA ALA A 147 6.47 -3.38 7.40
C ALA A 147 7.45 -4.28 6.62
N ASN A 148 7.44 -5.59 6.88
CA ASN A 148 8.26 -6.56 6.17
C ASN A 148 7.95 -6.57 4.66
N ARG A 149 6.67 -6.64 4.31
CA ARG A 149 6.20 -6.58 2.92
C ARG A 149 6.71 -5.32 2.22
N THR A 150 6.65 -4.19 2.90
CA THR A 150 7.11 -2.89 2.37
C THR A 150 8.61 -2.92 2.04
N VAL A 151 9.44 -3.43 2.95
CA VAL A 151 10.90 -3.50 2.73
C VAL A 151 11.25 -4.49 1.62
N VAL A 152 10.60 -5.65 1.59
CA VAL A 152 10.84 -6.66 0.54
C VAL A 152 10.38 -6.14 -0.82
N ALA A 153 9.21 -5.51 -0.91
CA ALA A 153 8.71 -4.91 -2.15
C ALA A 153 9.61 -3.78 -2.65
N TRP A 154 10.09 -2.93 -1.74
CA TRP A 154 11.07 -1.88 -2.06
C TRP A 154 12.38 -2.47 -2.64
N GLY A 155 12.92 -3.52 -2.01
CA GLY A 155 14.13 -4.18 -2.49
C GLY A 155 13.92 -4.84 -3.85
N LEU A 156 12.78 -5.51 -4.05
CA LEU A 156 12.41 -6.12 -5.32
C LEU A 156 12.27 -5.07 -6.44
N ALA A 157 11.57 -3.97 -6.18
CA ALA A 157 11.41 -2.87 -7.12
C ALA A 157 12.75 -2.24 -7.49
N SER A 158 13.60 -1.98 -6.49
CA SER A 158 14.92 -1.41 -6.70
C SER A 158 15.82 -2.33 -7.54
N GLY A 159 15.82 -3.63 -7.24
CA GLY A 159 16.57 -4.63 -7.99
C GLY A 159 16.08 -4.76 -9.43
N LEU A 160 14.77 -4.85 -9.65
CA LEU A 160 14.17 -4.95 -10.99
C LEU A 160 14.44 -3.68 -11.82
N ALA A 161 14.25 -2.50 -11.23
CA ALA A 161 14.54 -1.22 -11.86
C ALA A 161 16.03 -1.08 -12.21
N THR A 162 16.93 -1.56 -11.36
CA THR A 162 18.38 -1.60 -11.63
C THR A 162 18.68 -2.44 -12.88
N VAL A 163 18.09 -3.63 -12.98
CA VAL A 163 18.25 -4.52 -14.14
C VAL A 163 17.67 -3.88 -15.40
N ALA A 164 16.46 -3.36 -15.32
CA ALA A 164 15.78 -2.72 -16.45
C ALA A 164 16.51 -1.45 -16.92
N SER A 165 17.07 -0.66 -16.01
CA SER A 165 17.94 0.49 -16.32
C SER A 165 19.20 0.03 -17.06
N SER A 166 19.88 -1.01 -16.57
CA SER A 166 21.09 -1.56 -17.22
C SER A 166 20.81 -2.10 -18.62
N ALA A 167 19.69 -2.82 -18.79
CA ALA A 167 19.30 -3.35 -20.09
C ALA A 167 18.80 -2.27 -21.06
N GLY A 168 18.00 -1.32 -20.57
CA GLY A 168 17.27 -0.34 -21.36
C GLY A 168 18.01 0.99 -21.58
N GLY A 169 19.15 1.21 -20.93
CA GLY A 169 19.99 2.38 -21.18
C GLY A 169 19.53 3.68 -20.49
N PHE A 170 18.54 3.63 -19.59
CA PHE A 170 18.09 4.79 -18.83
C PHE A 170 18.87 4.91 -17.52
N TYR A 171 19.71 5.93 -17.38
CA TYR A 171 20.57 6.15 -16.22
C TYR A 171 20.44 7.58 -15.71
N ILE A 172 19.94 7.76 -14.49
CA ILE A 172 19.51 9.08 -14.00
C ILE A 172 20.67 10.06 -13.83
N LEU A 173 21.83 9.61 -13.35
CA LEU A 173 22.96 10.53 -13.15
C LEU A 173 23.52 11.00 -14.48
N HIS A 174 23.68 10.11 -15.46
CA HIS A 174 24.07 10.50 -16.82
C HIS A 174 23.01 11.34 -17.53
N ALA A 175 21.72 11.08 -17.30
CA ALA A 175 20.64 11.86 -17.90
C ALA A 175 20.63 13.31 -17.36
N VAL A 176 20.95 13.52 -16.09
CA VAL A 176 20.99 14.87 -15.47
C VAL A 176 22.34 15.56 -15.70
N ALA A 177 23.45 14.83 -15.69
CA ALA A 177 24.80 15.40 -15.82
C ALA A 177 25.23 15.66 -17.28
N GLY A 178 24.50 15.11 -18.26
CA GLY A 178 24.79 15.27 -19.69
C GLY A 178 25.74 14.20 -20.26
N GLY A 179 25.75 14.07 -21.58
CA GLY A 179 26.37 12.95 -22.28
C GLY A 179 27.89 12.80 -22.17
N ASP A 180 28.59 13.91 -21.90
CA ASP A 180 30.04 13.94 -21.76
C ASP A 180 30.52 13.55 -20.34
N TRP A 181 29.61 13.44 -19.39
CA TRP A 181 29.94 13.08 -18.02
C TRP A 181 30.29 11.60 -17.89
N ASN A 182 31.50 11.32 -17.37
CA ASN A 182 32.02 9.97 -17.13
C ASN A 182 32.48 9.77 -15.67
N GLY A 183 31.91 10.52 -14.73
CA GLY A 183 32.32 10.48 -13.32
C GLY A 183 31.97 9.19 -12.59
N VAL A 184 31.01 8.40 -13.11
CA VAL A 184 30.54 7.16 -12.50
C VAL A 184 30.35 6.09 -13.58
N ALA A 185 30.73 4.85 -13.27
CA ALA A 185 30.52 3.72 -14.18
C ALA A 185 29.02 3.46 -14.41
N ILE A 186 28.64 3.09 -15.63
CA ILE A 186 27.23 2.89 -16.04
C ILE A 186 26.48 1.91 -15.11
N TRP A 187 27.13 0.81 -14.71
CA TRP A 187 26.51 -0.17 -13.82
C TRP A 187 26.23 0.38 -12.41
N ILE A 188 27.00 1.38 -11.95
CA ILE A 188 26.75 2.06 -10.66
C ILE A 188 25.56 3.02 -10.81
N ASP A 189 25.49 3.76 -11.92
CA ASP A 189 24.33 4.62 -12.19
C ASP A 189 23.03 3.82 -12.33
N ALA A 190 23.11 2.60 -12.90
CA ALA A 190 21.97 1.68 -12.92
C ALA A 190 21.44 1.36 -11.51
N ILE A 191 22.35 1.15 -10.53
CA ILE A 191 21.97 0.91 -9.13
C ILE A 191 21.32 2.16 -8.53
N VAL A 192 21.89 3.33 -8.75
CA VAL A 192 21.34 4.61 -8.25
C VAL A 192 19.94 4.85 -8.82
N THR A 193 19.80 4.65 -10.13
CA THR A 193 18.53 4.74 -10.84
C THR A 193 17.52 3.76 -10.24
N GLY A 194 17.91 2.50 -10.05
CA GLY A 194 17.02 1.49 -9.48
C GLY A 194 16.57 1.81 -8.06
N VAL A 195 17.47 2.25 -7.17
CA VAL A 195 17.11 2.65 -5.80
C VAL A 195 16.18 3.87 -5.79
N MET A 196 16.43 4.85 -6.66
CA MET A 196 15.57 6.04 -6.80
C MET A 196 14.17 5.68 -7.30
N VAL A 197 14.08 4.75 -8.25
CA VAL A 197 12.80 4.22 -8.74
C VAL A 197 12.08 3.43 -7.66
N GLY A 198 12.80 2.54 -6.96
CA GLY A 198 12.24 1.74 -5.89
C GLY A 198 11.69 2.57 -4.73
N SER A 199 12.34 3.69 -4.38
CA SER A 199 11.83 4.63 -3.38
C SER A 199 10.59 5.41 -3.85
N GLY A 200 10.48 5.67 -5.16
CA GLY A 200 9.34 6.36 -5.78
C GLY A 200 8.02 5.57 -5.82
N THR A 201 8.03 4.26 -5.59
CA THR A 201 6.82 3.42 -5.61
C THR A 201 5.83 3.69 -4.47
N LYS A 202 6.29 4.24 -3.33
CA LYS A 202 5.43 4.63 -2.20
C LYS A 202 4.62 5.92 -2.46
N PRO A 203 5.26 7.04 -2.86
CA PRO A 203 4.53 8.24 -3.23
C PRO A 203 3.48 8.01 -4.32
N LEU A 204 3.73 7.12 -5.29
CA LEU A 204 2.77 6.82 -6.36
C LEU A 204 1.50 6.16 -5.81
N HIS A 205 1.67 5.14 -4.95
CA HIS A 205 0.56 4.49 -4.24
C HIS A 205 -0.24 5.48 -3.39
N ASP A 206 0.45 6.38 -2.66
CA ASP A 206 -0.20 7.38 -1.82
C ASP A 206 -0.96 8.43 -2.65
N LEU A 207 -0.42 8.83 -3.81
CA LEU A 207 -1.09 9.73 -4.74
C LEU A 207 -2.37 9.10 -5.32
N ILE A 208 -2.29 7.84 -5.77
CA ILE A 208 -3.45 7.11 -6.30
C ILE A 208 -4.53 6.97 -5.22
N ASN A 209 -4.15 6.57 -4.01
CA ASN A 209 -5.08 6.46 -2.88
C ASN A 209 -5.75 7.81 -2.55
N ARG A 210 -5.00 8.93 -2.64
CA ARG A 210 -5.53 10.28 -2.40
C ARG A 210 -6.49 10.74 -3.49
N VAL A 211 -6.22 10.40 -4.75
CA VAL A 211 -7.13 10.67 -5.87
C VAL A 211 -8.40 9.82 -5.77
N GLN A 212 -8.28 8.56 -5.33
CA GLN A 212 -9.42 7.65 -5.16
C GLN A 212 -10.32 8.00 -3.98
N ASN A 213 -9.75 8.41 -2.84
CA ASN A 213 -10.51 8.68 -1.62
C ASN A 213 -10.92 10.15 -1.44
N GLY A 214 -10.51 11.03 -2.36
CA GLY A 214 -10.76 12.46 -2.30
C GLY A 214 -9.94 13.19 -1.21
N PRO A 215 -9.95 14.53 -1.20
CA PRO A 215 -9.38 15.30 -0.09
C PRO A 215 -10.13 14.99 1.21
N PRO A 216 -9.46 14.88 2.37
CA PRO A 216 -10.17 14.79 3.64
C PRO A 216 -11.10 15.99 3.76
N SER A 217 -12.38 15.74 4.00
CA SER A 217 -13.38 16.77 4.27
C SER A 217 -12.86 17.65 5.39
N ALA A 218 -12.57 18.91 5.07
CA ALA A 218 -12.16 19.91 6.05
C ALA A 218 -13.27 20.01 7.10
N ALA A 219 -12.96 19.65 8.34
CA ALA A 219 -13.82 19.86 9.49
C ALA A 219 -13.88 21.34 9.85
#